data_AF-A0A452IU47-F1
#
_entry.id   AF-A0A452IU47-F1
#
_cell.length_a   1.000
_cell.length_b   1.000
_cell.length_c   1.000
_cell.angle_alpha   90.00
_cell.angle_beta   90.00
_cell.angle_gamma   90.00
#
_symmetry.space_group_name_H-M   'P 1'
#
loop_
_entity.id
_entity.type
_entity.pdbx_description
1 polymer ?
#
loop_
_entity_poly.entity_id
_entity_poly.type
_entity_poly.pdbx_seq_one_letter_code
_entity_poly.pdbx_strand_id
1 'polypeptide(L)'
;MQEQIGLLQTPLTDFNKVLPHFSSFKIINFLLFLHLIIGIYHTQLFTIMFNEELGSPFVIAHSVSFVKSDVHSVAGLLLRVEKDELDAKGSGFHVSLEWVTITEVDKEDNQRYEIFKRRILQGKSVPHYAAIEPDGDGLMIVSYKPFRFMQDEENQLEKKEDGKIADKKRDPVYYWQQSEDDLTVTIHLPQDITKDDIQVQFSPDHIFVALKSQPPLVEGKLCSSIDHESCTWIIRDNSTVLFLKKSSLFLSRPMWPELIVGDAQGEFIMDSSQCSAVAERLMHLTSEEMNPNPDKENPPCNAQELEECDIFLEDSTSLCRFDGNTLKITHVVNLGSNQYLFSAVVDPKEMPCFCLRHDIDAILWQPRSDQPDNMWEHIATFNALGYVQASKQDKKFTACPPNYSYAAICECLRRVFIYRQPTPLSTVLYNRKEGRQVGQVAKQLVATLEASDPILGFQATNERLFVLTTKSLFLIKVNTEN
;
A
#
# COMPACT_ATOMS: atom_id res chain seq x y z
N MET A 1 0.30 -9.57 -41.67
CA MET A 1 0.99 -8.69 -42.62
C MET A 1 2.03 -7.93 -41.80
N GLN A 2 3.30 -8.30 -41.90
CA GLN A 2 4.38 -7.62 -41.17
C GLN A 2 4.71 -6.35 -41.94
N GLU A 3 4.28 -5.20 -41.44
CA GLU A 3 4.75 -3.89 -41.92
C GLU A 3 6.03 -3.54 -41.15
N GLN A 4 7.14 -3.32 -41.87
CA GLN A 4 8.37 -2.78 -41.31
C GLN A 4 8.17 -1.31 -40.98
N ILE A 5 8.35 -0.94 -39.70
CA ILE A 5 8.27 0.44 -39.22
C ILE A 5 9.66 1.07 -39.38
N GLY A 6 9.72 2.25 -39.99
CA GLY A 6 10.97 3.01 -40.15
C GLY A 6 11.51 3.47 -38.79
N LEU A 7 12.75 3.10 -38.48
CA LEU A 7 13.52 3.60 -37.34
C LEU A 7 14.32 4.83 -37.77
N LEU A 8 14.17 5.94 -37.05
CA LEU A 8 15.08 7.09 -37.15
C LEU A 8 16.04 7.06 -35.97
N GLN A 9 17.35 7.06 -36.27
CA GLN A 9 18.42 7.07 -35.29
C GLN A 9 19.11 8.44 -35.33
N THR A 10 19.14 9.14 -34.20
CA THR A 10 19.90 10.38 -34.02
C THR A 10 21.02 10.16 -33.00
N PRO A 11 22.29 10.42 -33.36
CA PRO A 11 23.42 10.27 -32.44
C PRO A 11 23.40 11.37 -31.35
N LEU A 12 23.73 11.00 -30.10
CA LEU A 12 23.78 11.90 -28.93
C LEU A 12 24.88 13.00 -28.99
N THR A 13 25.67 13.07 -30.06
CA THR A 13 26.84 13.96 -30.16
C THR A 13 26.51 15.46 -30.23
N ASP A 14 25.27 15.85 -30.54
CA ASP A 14 24.89 17.28 -30.58
C ASP A 14 24.51 17.87 -29.21
N PHE A 15 24.27 17.04 -28.18
CA PHE A 15 24.02 17.54 -26.81
C PHE A 15 25.31 17.91 -26.06
N ASN A 16 26.45 17.33 -26.44
CA ASN A 16 27.75 17.56 -25.77
C ASN A 16 28.40 18.92 -26.08
N LYS A 17 27.84 19.71 -27.00
CA LYS A 17 28.36 21.06 -27.29
C LYS A 17 27.94 22.12 -26.25
N VAL A 18 27.03 21.79 -25.33
CA VAL A 18 26.48 22.77 -24.36
C VAL A 18 27.16 22.70 -22.98
N LEU A 19 27.75 21.57 -22.56
CA LEU A 19 28.43 21.44 -21.26
C LEU A 19 29.63 20.46 -21.33
N PRO A 20 30.89 20.96 -21.43
CA PRO A 20 32.04 20.11 -21.77
C PRO A 20 32.69 19.34 -20.61
N HIS A 21 32.16 19.39 -19.38
CA HIS A 21 32.81 18.76 -18.22
C HIS A 21 31.85 18.08 -17.24
N PHE A 22 31.21 16.97 -17.63
CA PHE A 22 30.66 16.01 -16.66
C PHE A 22 30.87 14.57 -17.13
N SER A 23 31.56 13.79 -16.29
CA SER A 23 31.84 12.37 -16.50
C SER A 23 30.55 11.54 -16.54
N SER A 24 30.50 10.61 -17.48
CA SER A 24 29.36 9.87 -18.02
C SER A 24 28.56 8.96 -17.07
N PHE A 25 28.70 9.10 -15.75
CA PHE A 25 27.86 8.43 -14.74
C PHE A 25 26.93 9.40 -13.98
N LYS A 26 27.09 10.71 -14.18
CA LYS A 26 26.28 11.78 -13.57
C LYS A 26 25.17 12.33 -14.48
N ILE A 27 25.02 11.81 -15.70
CA ILE A 27 24.19 12.42 -16.75
C ILE A 27 22.73 11.92 -16.76
N ILE A 28 22.40 10.84 -16.03
CA ILE A 28 21.03 10.30 -16.00
C ILE A 28 20.16 10.92 -14.89
N ASN A 29 20.76 11.63 -13.92
CA ASN A 29 20.03 12.34 -12.87
C ASN A 29 20.02 13.88 -13.03
N PHE A 30 20.56 14.44 -14.11
CA PHE A 30 20.76 15.89 -14.25
C PHE A 30 19.91 16.57 -15.34
N LEU A 31 18.95 15.87 -15.97
CA LEU A 31 18.14 16.45 -17.07
C LEU A 31 16.62 16.25 -16.93
N LEU A 32 16.13 15.86 -15.75
CA LEU A 32 14.71 15.91 -15.39
C LEU A 32 14.48 16.66 -14.07
N PHE A 33 15.33 17.68 -13.82
CA PHE A 33 14.93 18.89 -13.10
C PHE A 33 14.64 19.99 -14.15
N LEU A 34 13.79 19.65 -15.13
CA LEU A 34 13.19 20.60 -16.07
C LEU A 34 11.66 20.63 -15.85
N HIS A 35 11.29 20.80 -14.60
CA HIS A 35 10.11 21.59 -14.18
C HIS A 35 10.54 22.63 -13.13
N LEU A 36 11.73 23.20 -13.34
CA LEU A 36 12.09 24.53 -12.86
C LEU A 36 11.28 25.52 -13.70
N ILE A 37 10.14 25.98 -13.19
CA ILE A 37 9.64 27.36 -13.35
C ILE A 37 10.16 28.03 -14.62
N ILE A 38 9.61 27.62 -15.76
CA ILE A 38 10.00 28.17 -17.05
C ILE A 38 9.12 29.39 -17.27
N GLY A 39 9.62 30.55 -16.85
CA GLY A 39 9.14 31.81 -17.41
C GLY A 39 9.57 31.90 -18.87
N ILE A 40 8.64 31.81 -19.81
CA ILE A 40 8.92 32.14 -21.22
C ILE A 40 9.07 33.66 -21.32
N TYR A 41 10.21 34.20 -20.92
CA TYR A 41 10.57 35.58 -21.22
C TYR A 41 11.36 35.62 -22.52
N HIS A 42 10.63 35.78 -23.63
CA HIS A 42 10.99 36.34 -24.95
C HIS A 42 12.39 36.09 -25.58
N THR A 43 13.24 35.26 -24.98
CA THR A 43 14.63 34.96 -25.34
C THR A 43 14.93 33.52 -24.93
N GLN A 44 15.46 32.73 -25.86
CA GLN A 44 15.70 31.28 -25.75
C GLN A 44 16.87 30.91 -24.81
N LEU A 45 16.94 31.48 -23.62
CA LEU A 45 17.98 31.18 -22.62
C LEU A 45 17.31 30.71 -21.33
N PHE A 46 17.63 29.48 -20.92
CA PHE A 46 17.19 28.93 -19.65
C PHE A 46 17.97 29.60 -18.51
N THR A 47 17.27 30.10 -17.50
CA THR A 47 17.86 30.68 -16.28
C THR A 47 17.64 29.74 -15.09
N ILE A 48 18.71 29.52 -14.32
CA ILE A 48 18.63 28.73 -13.08
C ILE A 48 17.98 29.60 -12.00
N MET A 49 16.76 29.24 -11.59
CA MET A 49 16.00 29.97 -10.57
C MET A 49 16.24 29.43 -9.15
N PHE A 50 16.71 28.19 -9.03
CA PHE A 50 17.00 27.51 -7.77
C PHE A 50 18.20 26.57 -7.96
N ASN A 51 19.14 26.58 -7.01
CA ASN A 51 20.29 25.69 -6.99
C ASN A 51 20.70 25.40 -5.54
N GLU A 52 20.50 24.17 -5.10
CA GLU A 52 20.90 23.71 -3.77
C GLU A 52 21.37 22.26 -3.83
N GLU A 53 22.39 21.94 -3.02
CA GLU A 53 22.90 20.58 -2.91
C GLU A 53 22.10 19.79 -1.87
N LEU A 54 21.42 18.72 -2.32
CA LEU A 54 20.57 17.88 -1.49
C LEU A 54 21.26 16.59 -1.01
N GLY A 55 22.60 16.65 -0.86
CA GLY A 55 23.41 15.60 -0.27
C GLY A 55 23.57 14.34 -1.13
N SER A 56 23.12 13.20 -0.61
CA SER A 56 23.33 11.88 -1.23
C SER A 56 22.69 11.78 -2.62
N PRO A 57 23.09 10.82 -3.47
CA PRO A 57 22.41 10.59 -4.76
C PRO A 57 20.94 10.20 -4.56
N PHE A 58 20.05 10.74 -5.39
CA PHE A 58 18.63 10.40 -5.44
C PHE A 58 18.14 10.20 -6.87
N VAL A 59 16.96 9.61 -6.99
CA VAL A 59 16.13 9.62 -8.20
C VAL A 59 14.89 10.45 -7.93
N ILE A 60 14.48 11.29 -8.88
CA ILE A 60 13.21 12.03 -8.76
C ILE A 60 12.08 11.06 -9.10
N ALA A 61 11.26 10.72 -8.11
CA ALA A 61 10.11 9.85 -8.29
C ALA A 61 8.91 10.60 -8.90
N HIS A 62 8.69 11.85 -8.47
CA HIS A 62 7.63 12.71 -8.99
C HIS A 62 7.94 14.19 -8.70
N SER A 63 7.38 15.10 -9.50
CA SER A 63 7.46 16.54 -9.25
C SER A 63 6.21 17.24 -9.76
N VAL A 64 5.74 18.25 -9.04
CA VAL A 64 4.56 19.04 -9.39
C VAL A 64 4.81 20.53 -9.13
N SER A 65 4.22 21.37 -9.98
CA SER A 65 4.29 22.83 -9.91
C SER A 65 2.87 23.37 -9.70
N PHE A 66 2.68 24.19 -8.68
CA PHE A 66 1.37 24.70 -8.29
C PHE A 66 1.47 26.11 -7.69
N VAL A 67 0.35 26.82 -7.66
CA VAL A 67 0.26 28.16 -7.05
C VAL A 67 -0.65 28.06 -5.83
N LYS A 68 -0.15 28.48 -4.67
CA LYS A 68 -0.88 28.45 -3.41
C LYS A 68 -0.80 29.82 -2.74
N SER A 69 -1.96 30.43 -2.47
CA SER A 69 -2.05 31.77 -1.89
C SER A 69 -1.25 32.82 -2.68
N ASP A 70 -1.38 32.80 -4.02
CA ASP A 70 -0.65 33.65 -4.98
C ASP A 70 0.89 33.49 -4.99
N VAL A 71 1.42 32.48 -4.30
CA VAL A 71 2.85 32.15 -4.29
C VAL A 71 3.09 30.91 -5.16
N HIS A 72 4.00 31.02 -6.11
CA HIS A 72 4.41 29.87 -6.92
C HIS A 72 5.24 28.89 -6.10
N SER A 73 4.93 27.60 -6.23
CA SER A 73 5.56 26.51 -5.49
C SER A 73 5.87 25.33 -6.41
N VAL A 74 6.98 24.65 -6.12
CA VAL A 74 7.37 23.38 -6.76
C VAL A 74 7.60 22.36 -5.67
N ALA A 75 6.92 21.22 -5.75
CA ALA A 75 7.20 20.08 -4.89
C ALA A 75 7.88 18.96 -5.68
N GLY A 76 8.91 18.36 -5.08
CA GLY A 76 9.64 17.23 -5.60
C GLY A 76 9.65 16.08 -4.61
N LEU A 77 9.56 14.86 -5.13
CA LEU A 77 9.69 13.62 -4.36
C LEU A 77 10.98 12.93 -4.76
N LEU A 78 11.93 12.88 -3.84
CA LEU A 78 13.27 12.35 -4.06
C LEU A 78 13.38 10.98 -3.40
N LEU A 79 13.66 9.96 -4.19
CA LEU A 79 13.82 8.59 -3.74
C LEU A 79 15.29 8.25 -3.56
N ARG A 80 15.61 7.66 -2.42
CA ARG A 80 16.94 7.17 -2.06
C ARG A 80 16.83 5.74 -1.57
N VAL A 81 17.86 4.96 -1.86
CA VAL A 81 18.05 3.62 -1.31
C VAL A 81 19.32 3.65 -0.50
N GLU A 82 19.17 3.47 0.80
CA GLU A 82 20.24 3.68 1.78
C GLU A 82 20.51 2.38 2.50
N LYS A 83 21.78 2.11 2.77
CA LYS A 83 22.19 0.90 3.49
C LYS A 83 21.86 1.07 4.96
N ASP A 84 21.18 0.10 5.53
CA ASP A 84 20.89 0.02 6.96
C ASP A 84 21.82 -1.00 7.61
N GLU A 85 22.82 -0.52 8.35
CA GLU A 85 23.80 -1.39 9.00
C GLU A 85 23.26 -2.07 10.26
N LEU A 86 22.12 -1.61 10.79
CA LEU A 86 21.48 -2.16 11.99
C LEU A 86 20.47 -3.28 11.65
N ASP A 87 20.01 -3.36 10.40
CA ASP A 87 19.10 -4.41 9.93
C ASP A 87 19.85 -5.71 9.59
N ALA A 88 20.25 -6.45 10.62
CA ALA A 88 20.94 -7.73 10.48
C ALA A 88 20.04 -8.90 10.00
N LYS A 89 18.71 -8.71 9.96
CA LYS A 89 17.73 -9.77 9.62
C LYS A 89 16.97 -9.53 8.31
N GLY A 90 16.95 -8.31 7.79
CA GLY A 90 16.30 -7.95 6.52
C GLY A 90 17.28 -7.81 5.35
N SER A 91 16.93 -6.98 4.36
CA SER A 91 17.76 -6.74 3.17
C SER A 91 19.02 -5.92 3.46
N GLY A 92 19.14 -5.33 4.66
CA GLY A 92 20.22 -4.39 4.98
C GLY A 92 20.13 -3.06 4.22
N PHE A 93 18.95 -2.76 3.66
CA PHE A 93 18.66 -1.53 2.93
C PHE A 93 17.27 -1.03 3.33
N HIS A 94 17.12 0.28 3.42
CA HIS A 94 15.83 0.96 3.52
C HIS A 94 15.69 2.00 2.41
N VAL A 95 14.46 2.42 2.17
CA VAL A 95 14.11 3.43 1.17
C VAL A 95 13.66 4.69 1.89
N SER A 96 14.25 5.82 1.54
CA SER A 96 13.80 7.13 2.00
C SER A 96 13.19 7.92 0.83
N LEU A 97 12.02 8.50 1.08
CA LEU A 97 11.29 9.40 0.20
C LEU A 97 11.29 10.79 0.82
N GLU A 98 12.13 11.66 0.29
CA GLU A 98 12.23 13.06 0.72
C GLU A 98 11.27 13.91 -0.13
N TRP A 99 10.21 14.39 0.51
CA TRP A 99 9.24 15.31 -0.07
C TRP A 99 9.66 16.75 0.25
N VAL A 100 10.21 17.42 -0.76
CA VAL A 100 10.69 18.79 -0.70
C VAL A 100 9.66 19.72 -1.35
N THR A 101 9.37 20.85 -0.71
CA THR A 101 8.56 21.93 -1.27
C THR A 101 9.40 23.19 -1.32
N ILE A 102 9.55 23.74 -2.51
CA ILE A 102 10.29 24.96 -2.82
C ILE A 102 9.25 26.02 -3.14
N THR A 103 9.36 27.20 -2.54
CA THR A 103 8.42 28.31 -2.76
C THR A 103 9.15 29.55 -3.22
N GLU A 104 8.44 30.37 -3.96
CA GLU A 104 8.89 31.71 -4.31
C GLU A 104 8.95 32.61 -3.08
N VAL A 105 10.01 33.41 -2.99
CA VAL A 105 10.21 34.41 -1.95
C VAL A 105 10.49 35.76 -2.63
N ASP A 106 9.58 36.72 -2.42
CA ASP A 106 9.78 38.09 -2.88
C ASP A 106 10.85 38.78 -2.04
N LYS A 107 12.00 39.06 -2.68
CA LYS A 107 13.04 39.97 -2.17
C LYS A 107 13.22 41.08 -3.20
N GLU A 108 13.35 42.32 -2.73
CA GLU A 108 13.23 43.64 -3.40
C GLU A 108 13.90 43.88 -4.77
N ASP A 109 14.46 42.90 -5.48
CA ASP A 109 14.87 43.08 -6.89
C ASP A 109 15.10 41.78 -7.69
N ASN A 110 14.68 40.61 -7.21
CA ASN A 110 14.76 39.35 -7.97
C ASN A 110 13.89 38.23 -7.38
N GLN A 111 13.13 37.56 -8.25
CA GLN A 111 12.38 36.35 -7.94
C GLN A 111 13.36 35.25 -7.53
N ARG A 112 13.30 34.80 -6.28
CA ARG A 112 14.15 33.72 -5.75
C ARG A 112 13.31 32.61 -5.17
N TYR A 113 13.82 31.39 -5.27
CA TYR A 113 13.19 30.21 -4.71
C TYR A 113 13.99 29.71 -3.52
N GLU A 114 13.30 29.33 -2.46
CA GLU A 114 13.90 28.76 -1.25
C GLU A 114 13.11 27.52 -0.83
N ILE A 115 13.77 26.56 -0.18
CA ILE A 115 13.07 25.39 0.36
C ILE A 115 12.22 25.81 1.55
N PHE A 116 10.92 25.70 1.40
CA PHE A 116 9.94 26.00 2.43
C PHE A 116 9.75 24.82 3.39
N LYS A 117 9.69 23.59 2.85
CA LYS A 117 9.36 22.41 3.64
C LYS A 117 10.09 21.17 3.16
N ARG A 118 10.53 20.35 4.10
CA ARG A 118 11.07 19.01 3.85
C ARG A 118 10.37 18.02 4.77
N ARG A 119 9.92 16.91 4.22
CA ARG A 119 9.35 15.78 4.97
C ARG A 119 10.01 14.50 4.46
N ILE A 120 10.34 13.58 5.35
CA ILE A 120 10.98 12.31 4.97
C ILE A 120 10.08 11.16 5.38
N LEU A 121 9.76 10.30 4.42
CA LEU A 121 9.10 9.02 4.65
C LEU A 121 10.11 7.89 4.50
N GLN A 122 10.05 6.89 5.36
CA GLN A 122 10.90 5.71 5.32
C GLN A 122 10.06 4.47 5.07
N GLY A 123 10.57 3.57 4.24
CA GLY A 123 9.94 2.29 3.91
C GLY A 123 10.99 1.20 3.71
N LYS A 124 10.57 -0.06 3.75
CA LYS A 124 11.45 -1.23 3.58
C LYS A 124 11.51 -1.75 2.14
N SER A 125 10.78 -1.13 1.22
CA SER A 125 10.70 -1.52 -0.19
C SER A 125 10.58 -0.29 -1.07
N VAL A 126 11.14 -0.34 -2.27
CA VAL A 126 10.94 0.70 -3.29
C VAL A 126 9.44 0.76 -3.63
N PRO A 127 8.82 1.95 -3.69
CA PRO A 127 7.42 2.06 -4.07
C PRO A 127 7.25 1.74 -5.55
N HIS A 128 6.15 1.07 -5.88
CA HIS A 128 5.73 0.87 -7.27
C HIS A 128 5.26 2.18 -7.91
N TYR A 129 4.60 3.01 -7.11
CA TYR A 129 4.05 4.30 -7.47
C TYR A 129 4.24 5.26 -6.31
N ALA A 130 4.64 6.49 -6.60
CA ALA A 130 4.65 7.56 -5.62
C ALA A 130 4.42 8.89 -6.33
N ALA A 131 3.38 9.63 -5.94
CA ALA A 131 3.02 10.89 -6.59
C ALA A 131 2.44 11.88 -5.59
N ILE A 132 2.77 13.15 -5.81
CA ILE A 132 2.29 14.29 -5.04
C ILE A 132 1.01 14.79 -5.71
N GLU A 133 0.01 15.16 -4.90
CA GLU A 133 -1.24 15.73 -5.38
C GLU A 133 -1.03 17.07 -6.10
N PRO A 134 -1.91 17.46 -7.05
CA PRO A 134 -1.74 18.68 -7.84
C PRO A 134 -1.62 19.96 -7.02
N ASP A 135 -2.22 20.00 -5.82
CA ASP A 135 -2.18 21.11 -4.87
C ASP A 135 -0.97 21.08 -3.92
N GLY A 136 -0.17 20.01 -3.97
CA GLY A 136 0.97 19.81 -3.08
C GLY A 136 0.61 19.45 -1.64
N ASP A 137 -0.65 19.11 -1.35
CA ASP A 137 -1.12 18.84 0.01
C ASP A 137 -1.20 17.36 0.37
N GLY A 138 -1.12 16.45 -0.61
CA GLY A 138 -1.09 15.01 -0.37
C GLY A 138 0.03 14.30 -1.11
N LEU A 139 0.36 13.10 -0.62
CA LEU A 139 1.29 12.17 -1.23
C LEU A 139 0.64 10.78 -1.27
N MET A 140 0.53 10.19 -2.45
CA MET A 140 0.06 8.82 -2.63
C MET A 140 1.23 7.89 -2.91
N ILE A 141 1.24 6.73 -2.24
CA ILE A 141 2.28 5.71 -2.42
C ILE A 141 1.61 4.34 -2.59
N VAL A 142 2.03 3.59 -3.61
CA VAL A 142 1.75 2.14 -3.73
C VAL A 142 3.03 1.38 -3.45
N SER A 143 3.01 0.50 -2.46
CA SER A 143 4.18 -0.31 -2.09
C SER A 143 3.78 -1.63 -1.43
N TYR A 144 4.69 -2.61 -1.47
CA TYR A 144 4.55 -3.87 -0.73
C TYR A 144 4.58 -3.62 0.77
N LYS A 145 5.57 -2.84 1.23
CA LYS A 145 5.74 -2.52 2.65
C LYS A 145 5.32 -1.08 2.91
N PRO A 146 4.67 -0.80 4.04
CA PRO A 146 4.16 0.53 4.34
C PRO A 146 5.30 1.54 4.52
N PHE A 147 5.03 2.78 4.16
CA PHE A 147 5.89 3.93 4.46
C PHE A 147 5.39 4.66 5.71
N ARG A 148 6.30 5.32 6.44
CA ARG A 148 5.99 6.12 7.63
C ARG A 148 6.82 7.40 7.64
N PHE A 149 6.31 8.49 8.20
CA PHE A 149 7.11 9.71 8.37
C PHE A 149 8.15 9.52 9.48
N MET A 150 9.37 10.04 9.26
CA MET A 150 10.44 9.98 10.26
C MET A 150 10.13 10.76 11.55
N GLN A 151 9.28 11.80 11.49
CA GLN A 151 8.82 12.49 12.72
C GLN A 151 7.99 11.58 13.63
N ASP A 152 7.37 10.53 13.10
CA ASP A 152 6.72 9.50 13.92
C ASP A 152 7.75 8.56 14.56
N GLU A 153 8.96 8.42 14.02
CA GLU A 153 10.04 7.62 14.64
C GLU A 153 10.58 8.29 15.91
N GLU A 154 10.75 9.61 15.96
CA GLU A 154 11.15 10.34 17.18
C GLU A 154 10.08 10.23 18.28
N ASN A 155 8.81 10.46 17.91
CA ASN A 155 7.67 10.22 18.79
C ASN A 155 7.49 8.73 19.16
N GLN A 156 8.01 7.81 18.36
CA GLN A 156 8.04 6.39 18.66
C GLN A 156 9.28 5.98 19.44
N LEU A 157 10.43 6.64 19.37
CA LEU A 157 11.60 6.36 20.18
C LEU A 157 11.33 6.72 21.64
N GLU A 158 10.64 7.84 21.89
CA GLU A 158 10.06 8.17 23.20
C GLU A 158 9.00 7.17 23.68
N LYS A 159 8.33 6.44 22.76
CA LYS A 159 7.37 5.38 23.08
C LYS A 159 7.94 3.95 23.04
N LYS A 160 9.11 3.73 22.43
CA LYS A 160 9.77 2.43 22.23
C LYS A 160 10.61 2.08 23.45
N GLU A 161 11.06 3.07 24.23
CA GLU A 161 11.55 2.82 25.60
C GLU A 161 10.42 2.43 26.57
N ASP A 162 9.15 2.70 26.22
CA ASP A 162 7.95 2.37 27.00
C ASP A 162 7.00 1.38 26.28
N GLY A 163 7.49 0.60 25.31
CA GLY A 163 6.64 0.02 24.27
C GLY A 163 6.82 -1.47 23.96
N LYS A 164 6.74 -2.35 24.97
CA LYS A 164 6.05 -3.62 24.72
C LYS A 164 4.58 -3.26 24.52
N ILE A 165 4.09 -3.32 23.28
CA ILE A 165 2.67 -3.19 22.97
C ILE A 165 1.97 -4.44 23.53
N ALA A 166 1.70 -4.43 24.83
CA ALA A 166 0.45 -5.00 25.32
C ALA A 166 -0.63 -3.98 24.93
N ASP A 167 -1.77 -4.47 24.45
CA ASP A 167 -3.00 -3.71 24.50
C ASP A 167 -3.03 -2.91 25.81
N LYS A 168 -3.28 -1.61 25.77
CA LYS A 168 -3.84 -0.94 26.95
C LYS A 168 -5.28 -1.41 27.13
N LYS A 169 -5.49 -2.72 27.30
CA LYS A 169 -6.54 -3.22 28.16
C LYS A 169 -6.24 -2.59 29.51
N ARG A 170 -7.19 -1.85 30.06
CA ARG A 170 -7.17 -1.60 31.50
C ARG A 170 -7.08 -2.96 32.16
N ASP A 171 -6.18 -3.13 33.13
CA ASP A 171 -6.10 -4.40 33.87
C ASP A 171 -7.51 -4.74 34.35
N PRO A 172 -8.05 -5.92 34.01
CA PRO A 172 -9.39 -6.31 34.40
C PRO A 172 -9.51 -6.26 35.91
N VAL A 173 -10.60 -5.66 36.40
CA VAL A 173 -10.87 -5.57 37.85
C VAL A 173 -11.14 -6.97 38.41
N TYR A 174 -11.71 -7.84 37.58
CA TYR A 174 -11.97 -9.23 37.93
C TYR A 174 -11.83 -10.14 36.71
N TYR A 175 -11.53 -11.40 36.97
CA TYR A 175 -11.50 -12.47 35.98
C TYR A 175 -12.65 -13.42 36.24
N TRP A 176 -13.23 -14.00 35.20
CA TRP A 176 -14.29 -14.98 35.38
C TRP A 176 -14.18 -16.14 34.40
N GLN A 177 -14.67 -17.29 34.84
CA GLN A 177 -14.65 -18.54 34.11
C GLN A 177 -16.02 -19.19 34.23
N GLN A 178 -16.37 -20.05 33.28
CA GLN A 178 -17.63 -20.77 33.30
C GLN A 178 -17.48 -22.23 32.87
N SER A 179 -18.29 -23.08 33.49
CA SER A 179 -18.66 -24.39 32.97
C SER A 179 -20.13 -24.33 32.50
N GLU A 180 -20.70 -25.47 32.11
CA GLU A 180 -22.13 -25.56 31.80
C GLU A 180 -23.00 -25.17 33.01
N ASP A 181 -22.57 -25.53 34.22
CA ASP A 181 -23.39 -25.42 35.45
C ASP A 181 -22.92 -24.33 36.43
N ASP A 182 -21.66 -23.91 36.37
CA ASP A 182 -21.04 -23.07 37.40
C ASP A 182 -20.29 -21.87 36.80
N LEU A 183 -20.15 -20.80 37.59
CA LEU A 183 -19.31 -19.65 37.31
C LEU A 183 -18.29 -19.47 38.44
N THR A 184 -17.06 -19.16 38.08
CA THR A 184 -16.00 -18.81 39.04
C THR A 184 -15.53 -17.40 38.74
N VAL A 185 -15.58 -16.50 39.74
CA VAL A 185 -15.15 -15.10 39.61
C VAL A 185 -14.00 -14.85 40.56
N THR A 186 -12.89 -14.31 40.06
CA THR A 186 -11.68 -14.01 40.83
C THR A 186 -11.43 -12.51 40.80
N ILE A 187 -11.39 -11.88 41.97
CA ILE A 187 -11.18 -10.44 42.15
C ILE A 187 -9.86 -10.27 42.90
N HIS A 188 -8.93 -9.48 42.37
CA HIS A 188 -7.69 -9.17 43.07
C HIS A 188 -7.91 -8.07 44.11
N LEU A 189 -7.38 -8.27 45.31
CA LEU A 189 -7.51 -7.33 46.41
C LEU A 189 -6.18 -6.59 46.65
N PRO A 190 -6.22 -5.32 47.09
CA PRO A 190 -5.07 -4.64 47.67
C PRO A 190 -4.46 -5.41 48.86
N GLN A 191 -3.16 -5.26 49.12
CA GLN A 191 -2.48 -5.97 50.22
C GLN A 191 -3.08 -5.63 51.60
N ASP A 192 -3.01 -6.60 52.53
CA ASP A 192 -3.42 -6.52 53.95
C ASP A 192 -4.93 -6.47 54.27
N ILE A 193 -5.78 -6.98 53.37
CA ILE A 193 -7.24 -7.06 53.59
C ILE A 193 -7.62 -8.36 54.31
N THR A 194 -8.39 -8.25 55.40
CA THR A 194 -8.90 -9.41 56.15
C THR A 194 -10.33 -9.77 55.75
N LYS A 195 -10.80 -10.97 56.11
CA LYS A 195 -12.16 -11.43 55.78
C LYS A 195 -13.26 -10.48 56.26
N ASP A 196 -13.02 -9.80 57.38
CA ASP A 196 -14.00 -8.88 57.97
C ASP A 196 -14.15 -7.57 57.19
N ASP A 197 -13.24 -7.27 56.27
CA ASP A 197 -13.24 -6.03 55.49
C ASP A 197 -13.99 -6.16 54.16
N ILE A 198 -14.41 -7.37 53.80
CA ILE A 198 -15.06 -7.69 52.52
C ILE A 198 -16.55 -7.95 52.75
N GLN A 199 -17.38 -7.27 51.99
CA GLN A 199 -18.82 -7.48 51.93
C GLN A 199 -19.17 -8.13 50.59
N VAL A 200 -19.66 -9.37 50.64
CA VAL A 200 -20.18 -10.10 49.49
C VAL A 200 -21.67 -10.36 49.68
N GLN A 201 -22.48 -10.01 48.70
CA GLN A 201 -23.91 -10.31 48.67
C GLN A 201 -24.29 -10.96 47.34
N PHE A 202 -25.02 -12.06 47.43
CA PHE A 202 -25.58 -12.79 46.30
C PHE A 202 -27.08 -12.58 46.26
N SER A 203 -27.61 -12.27 45.08
CA SER A 203 -29.04 -12.23 44.79
C SER A 203 -29.31 -13.02 43.51
N PRO A 204 -30.56 -13.49 43.27
CA PRO A 204 -30.87 -14.33 42.12
C PRO A 204 -30.42 -13.78 40.77
N ASP A 205 -30.40 -12.46 40.57
CA ASP A 205 -29.98 -11.81 39.32
C ASP A 205 -28.93 -10.71 39.53
N HIS A 206 -28.31 -10.63 40.70
CA HIS A 206 -27.40 -9.53 41.06
C HIS A 206 -26.25 -10.00 41.94
N ILE A 207 -25.07 -9.44 41.72
CA ILE A 207 -23.87 -9.69 42.53
C ILE A 207 -23.31 -8.36 43.05
N PHE A 208 -22.90 -8.35 44.31
CA PHE A 208 -22.30 -7.19 44.95
C PHE A 208 -21.08 -7.61 45.78
N VAL A 209 -19.94 -6.99 45.48
CA VAL A 209 -18.68 -7.17 46.20
C VAL A 209 -18.07 -5.80 46.48
N ALA A 210 -17.89 -5.47 47.75
CA ALA A 210 -17.32 -4.19 48.19
C ALA A 210 -16.36 -4.37 49.37
N LEU A 211 -15.41 -3.44 49.49
CA LEU A 211 -14.60 -3.29 50.70
C LEU A 211 -15.27 -2.28 51.64
N LYS A 212 -15.19 -2.53 52.95
CA LYS A 212 -15.74 -1.61 53.96
C LYS A 212 -15.15 -0.20 53.75
N SER A 213 -16.03 0.78 53.58
CA SER A 213 -15.68 2.21 53.41
C SER A 213 -15.07 2.59 52.04
N GLN A 214 -15.21 1.73 51.02
CA GLN A 214 -14.79 2.00 49.63
C GLN A 214 -15.97 1.79 48.65
N PRO A 215 -15.88 2.34 47.41
CA PRO A 215 -16.84 2.01 46.36
C PRO A 215 -16.84 0.50 46.05
N PRO A 216 -17.96 -0.04 45.55
CA PRO A 216 -18.06 -1.46 45.20
C PRO A 216 -17.05 -1.81 44.12
N LEU A 217 -16.36 -2.95 44.32
CA LEU A 217 -15.38 -3.49 43.37
C LEU A 217 -16.08 -4.14 42.19
N VAL A 218 -17.18 -4.83 42.45
CA VAL A 218 -18.02 -5.48 41.44
C VAL A 218 -19.48 -5.35 41.88
N GLU A 219 -20.29 -4.67 41.08
CA GLU A 219 -21.73 -4.54 41.30
C GLU A 219 -22.43 -4.60 39.95
N GLY A 220 -23.45 -5.45 39.82
CA GLY A 220 -24.23 -5.45 38.60
C GLY A 220 -25.21 -6.60 38.44
N LYS A 221 -26.08 -6.43 37.44
CA LYS A 221 -27.08 -7.42 37.06
C LYS A 221 -26.42 -8.54 36.25
N LEU A 222 -26.59 -9.77 36.71
CA LEU A 222 -26.06 -10.97 36.05
C LEU A 222 -26.80 -11.25 34.74
N CYS A 223 -26.12 -11.93 33.80
CA CYS A 223 -26.72 -12.29 32.51
C CYS A 223 -27.93 -13.25 32.65
N SER A 224 -27.93 -14.10 33.69
CA SER A 224 -29.06 -14.98 34.01
C SER A 224 -29.12 -15.26 35.51
N SER A 225 -30.14 -16.00 35.95
CA SER A 225 -30.36 -16.27 37.36
C SER A 225 -29.38 -17.29 37.95
N ILE A 226 -28.89 -17.01 39.16
CA ILE A 226 -28.07 -17.90 39.98
C ILE A 226 -28.85 -18.45 41.17
N ASP A 227 -28.47 -19.63 41.64
CA ASP A 227 -28.91 -20.17 42.92
C ASP A 227 -28.08 -19.56 44.06
N HIS A 228 -28.54 -18.41 44.56
CA HIS A 228 -27.86 -17.63 45.60
C HIS A 228 -27.63 -18.38 46.92
N GLU A 229 -28.41 -19.42 47.23
CA GLU A 229 -28.21 -20.25 48.44
C GLU A 229 -27.00 -21.20 48.30
N SER A 230 -26.70 -21.62 47.06
CA SER A 230 -25.56 -22.49 46.73
C SER A 230 -24.29 -21.70 46.38
N CYS A 231 -24.33 -20.38 46.38
CA CYS A 231 -23.18 -19.53 46.06
C CYS A 231 -22.26 -19.36 47.27
N THR A 232 -20.95 -19.50 47.06
CA THR A 232 -19.95 -19.38 48.13
C THR A 232 -18.79 -18.51 47.69
N TRP A 233 -18.01 -17.99 48.65
CA TRP A 233 -16.81 -17.21 48.36
C TRP A 233 -15.70 -17.55 49.35
N ILE A 234 -14.46 -17.45 48.89
CA ILE A 234 -13.24 -17.71 49.67
C ILE A 234 -12.18 -16.64 49.36
N ILE A 235 -11.20 -16.52 50.25
CA ILE A 235 -10.01 -15.70 50.02
C ILE A 235 -8.83 -16.65 49.78
N ARG A 236 -8.08 -16.45 48.69
CA ARG A 236 -6.84 -17.16 48.37
C ARG A 236 -5.81 -16.16 47.86
N ASP A 237 -4.62 -16.15 48.46
CA ASP A 237 -3.44 -15.42 47.97
C ASP A 237 -3.75 -13.98 47.49
N ASN A 238 -4.28 -13.14 48.39
CA ASN A 238 -4.72 -11.76 48.12
C ASN A 238 -5.77 -11.60 47.01
N SER A 239 -6.58 -12.64 46.77
CA SER A 239 -7.68 -12.62 45.81
C SER A 239 -8.96 -13.20 46.43
N THR A 240 -10.11 -12.62 46.12
CA THR A 240 -11.42 -13.19 46.45
C THR A 240 -11.91 -14.03 45.29
N VAL A 241 -12.22 -15.29 45.56
CA VAL A 241 -12.79 -16.23 44.58
C VAL A 241 -14.23 -16.52 44.95
N LEU A 242 -15.16 -16.23 44.05
CA LEU A 242 -16.59 -16.47 44.18
C LEU A 242 -16.98 -17.65 43.29
N PHE A 243 -17.74 -18.58 43.85
CA PHE A 243 -18.33 -19.72 43.15
C PHE A 243 -19.84 -19.51 43.07
N LEU A 244 -20.35 -19.33 41.86
CA LEU A 244 -21.77 -19.10 41.60
C LEU A 244 -22.38 -20.31 40.90
N LYS A 245 -23.55 -20.77 41.38
CA LYS A 245 -24.28 -21.87 40.76
C LYS A 245 -25.34 -21.33 39.79
N LYS A 246 -25.32 -21.75 38.52
CA LYS A 246 -26.36 -21.35 37.55
C LYS A 246 -27.69 -22.01 37.93
N SER A 247 -28.79 -21.25 37.89
CA SER A 247 -30.12 -21.81 38.13
C SER A 247 -30.62 -22.53 36.86
N SER A 248 -30.96 -23.81 36.98
CA SER A 248 -31.37 -24.68 35.87
C SER A 248 -32.78 -24.40 35.31
N LEU A 249 -33.49 -23.43 35.87
CA LEU A 249 -34.90 -23.12 35.56
C LEU A 249 -35.11 -22.30 34.27
N PHE A 250 -34.05 -21.70 33.71
CA PHE A 250 -34.14 -20.82 32.53
C PHE A 250 -33.04 -21.13 31.49
N LEU A 251 -33.03 -22.35 30.96
CA LEU A 251 -32.09 -22.76 29.90
C LEU A 251 -32.60 -22.36 28.51
N SER A 252 -32.28 -21.15 28.06
CA SER A 252 -32.22 -20.84 26.60
C SER A 252 -30.80 -20.58 26.10
N ARG A 253 -29.82 -20.43 27.00
CA ARG A 253 -28.38 -20.34 26.69
C ARG A 253 -27.54 -20.97 27.82
N PRO A 254 -26.85 -22.10 27.60
CA PRO A 254 -26.00 -22.72 28.63
C PRO A 254 -24.73 -21.90 28.91
N MET A 255 -24.27 -21.11 27.95
CA MET A 255 -23.07 -20.27 28.07
C MET A 255 -23.41 -18.79 28.11
N TRP A 256 -22.84 -18.08 29.10
CA TRP A 256 -23.01 -16.65 29.29
C TRP A 256 -22.03 -15.89 28.39
N PRO A 257 -22.49 -14.93 27.57
CA PRO A 257 -21.60 -14.09 26.77
C PRO A 257 -20.83 -13.06 27.62
N GLU A 258 -21.39 -12.68 28.77
CA GLU A 258 -20.85 -11.72 29.72
C GLU A 258 -21.29 -12.10 31.14
N LEU A 259 -20.51 -11.74 32.18
CA LEU A 259 -20.88 -12.00 33.57
C LEU A 259 -21.98 -11.02 34.04
N ILE A 260 -21.74 -9.73 33.83
CA ILE A 260 -22.62 -8.61 34.19
C ILE A 260 -23.03 -7.92 32.90
N VAL A 261 -24.33 -7.66 32.73
CA VAL A 261 -24.87 -7.07 31.50
C VAL A 261 -24.31 -5.67 31.27
N GLY A 262 -23.57 -5.50 30.18
CA GLY A 262 -23.00 -4.20 29.78
C GLY A 262 -21.75 -3.78 30.57
N ASP A 263 -21.11 -4.70 31.30
CA ASP A 263 -19.84 -4.42 31.96
C ASP A 263 -18.63 -4.79 31.08
N ALA A 264 -17.62 -3.93 31.08
CA ALA A 264 -16.36 -4.10 30.35
C ALA A 264 -15.15 -4.23 31.28
N GLN A 265 -15.36 -4.35 32.59
CA GLN A 265 -14.29 -4.42 33.60
C GLN A 265 -13.82 -5.85 33.88
N GLY A 266 -14.62 -6.85 33.52
CA GLY A 266 -14.30 -8.28 33.67
C GLY A 266 -13.69 -8.94 32.42
N GLU A 267 -12.69 -9.80 32.61
CA GLU A 267 -12.11 -10.61 31.52
C GLU A 267 -12.49 -12.09 31.66
N PHE A 268 -12.97 -12.70 30.57
CA PHE A 268 -13.31 -14.13 30.51
C PHE A 268 -12.05 -14.96 30.24
N ILE A 269 -11.70 -15.86 31.16
CA ILE A 269 -10.55 -16.77 31.02
C ILE A 269 -11.06 -18.17 30.65
N MET A 270 -10.74 -18.63 29.44
CA MET A 270 -10.94 -20.04 29.05
C MET A 270 -9.90 -20.94 29.73
N ASP A 271 -10.34 -22.05 30.31
CA ASP A 271 -9.44 -23.07 30.85
C ASP A 271 -8.61 -23.71 29.73
N SER A 272 -7.37 -24.10 30.03
CA SER A 272 -6.42 -24.69 29.07
C SER A 272 -6.96 -25.94 28.38
N SER A 273 -7.78 -26.74 29.09
CA SER A 273 -8.43 -27.94 28.56
C SER A 273 -9.48 -27.60 27.48
N GLN A 274 -10.24 -26.53 27.69
CA GLN A 274 -11.24 -26.04 26.75
C GLN A 274 -10.58 -25.37 25.54
N CYS A 275 -9.50 -24.61 25.76
CA CYS A 275 -8.67 -24.07 24.69
C CYS A 275 -8.10 -25.18 23.79
N SER A 276 -7.61 -26.28 24.37
CA SER A 276 -7.10 -27.43 23.60
C SER A 276 -8.20 -28.10 22.78
N ALA A 277 -9.41 -28.29 23.33
CA ALA A 277 -10.51 -28.91 22.61
C ALA A 277 -11.03 -28.04 21.46
N VAL A 278 -11.02 -26.71 21.64
CA VAL A 278 -11.35 -25.75 20.58
C VAL A 278 -10.25 -25.72 19.51
N ALA A 279 -8.98 -25.68 19.91
CA ALA A 279 -7.84 -25.74 19.01
C ALA A 279 -7.83 -27.04 18.19
N GLU A 280 -8.15 -28.18 18.80
CA GLU A 280 -8.22 -29.48 18.12
C GLU A 280 -9.37 -29.53 17.11
N ARG A 281 -10.55 -28.96 17.43
CA ARG A 281 -11.67 -28.83 16.47
C ARG A 281 -11.36 -27.87 15.32
N LEU A 282 -10.62 -26.80 15.61
CA LEU A 282 -10.24 -25.79 14.63
C LEU A 282 -8.94 -26.12 13.89
N MET A 283 -8.25 -27.20 14.25
CA MET A 283 -6.95 -27.58 13.70
C MET A 283 -6.96 -27.69 12.17
N HIS A 284 -8.08 -28.16 11.60
CA HIS A 284 -8.27 -28.23 10.16
C HIS A 284 -8.36 -26.87 9.44
N LEU A 285 -8.69 -25.79 10.17
CA LEU A 285 -8.77 -24.42 9.67
C LEU A 285 -7.52 -23.59 10.02
N THR A 286 -6.75 -24.03 11.01
CA THR A 286 -5.56 -23.34 11.50
C THR A 286 -4.26 -24.07 11.16
N SER A 287 -4.33 -25.11 10.33
CA SER A 287 -3.15 -25.86 9.87
C SER A 287 -2.35 -25.03 8.88
N GLU A 288 -1.06 -24.79 9.18
CA GLU A 288 -0.11 -24.22 8.23
C GLU A 288 0.37 -25.23 7.18
N GLU A 289 0.09 -26.52 7.38
CA GLU A 289 0.42 -27.56 6.40
C GLU A 289 -0.59 -27.57 5.24
N MET A 290 -0.18 -26.95 4.13
CA MET A 290 -0.88 -27.02 2.86
C MET A 290 -0.69 -28.42 2.25
N ASN A 291 -1.79 -29.18 2.13
CA ASN A 291 -1.83 -30.54 1.58
C ASN A 291 -1.13 -31.65 2.42
N PRO A 292 -1.75 -32.12 3.52
CA PRO A 292 -1.19 -33.17 4.40
C PRO A 292 -1.02 -34.55 3.74
N ASN A 293 -1.57 -34.75 2.53
CA ASN A 293 -1.47 -36.02 1.81
C ASN A 293 -1.19 -35.79 0.32
N PRO A 294 0.10 -35.71 -0.07
CA PRO A 294 0.52 -35.40 -1.44
C PRO A 294 0.13 -36.47 -2.47
N ASP A 295 -0.26 -37.68 -2.04
CA ASP A 295 -0.54 -38.83 -2.91
C ASP A 295 -2.04 -39.00 -3.24
N LYS A 296 -2.91 -38.05 -2.90
CA LYS A 296 -4.31 -38.10 -3.34
C LYS A 296 -4.37 -37.91 -4.86
N GLU A 297 -4.98 -38.88 -5.56
CA GLU A 297 -5.06 -38.97 -7.03
C GLU A 297 -5.65 -37.75 -7.77
N ASN A 298 -6.23 -36.79 -7.05
CA ASN A 298 -6.66 -35.49 -7.57
C ASN A 298 -6.31 -34.39 -6.55
N PRO A 299 -5.12 -33.76 -6.62
CA PRO A 299 -4.92 -32.51 -5.90
C PRO A 299 -5.94 -31.49 -6.42
N PRO A 300 -6.62 -30.72 -5.54
CA PRO A 300 -7.65 -29.74 -5.95
C PRO A 300 -7.09 -28.63 -6.85
N CYS A 301 -5.77 -28.45 -6.89
CA CYS A 301 -5.07 -27.57 -7.80
C CYS A 301 -3.77 -28.26 -8.25
N ASN A 302 -3.56 -28.41 -9.56
CA ASN A 302 -2.31 -28.92 -10.10
C ASN A 302 -1.29 -27.77 -10.12
N ALA A 303 -0.33 -27.78 -9.19
CA ALA A 303 0.69 -26.73 -9.12
C ALA A 303 1.58 -26.63 -10.38
N GLN A 304 1.59 -27.67 -11.24
CA GLN A 304 2.30 -27.66 -12.52
C GLN A 304 1.52 -26.90 -13.62
N GLU A 305 0.24 -26.60 -13.40
CA GLU A 305 -0.61 -25.79 -14.28
C GLU A 305 -0.66 -24.31 -13.86
N LEU A 306 -0.05 -23.95 -12.72
CA LEU A 306 0.04 -22.55 -12.28
C LEU A 306 1.05 -21.81 -13.18
N GLU A 307 0.56 -20.79 -13.86
CA GLU A 307 1.40 -19.85 -14.60
C GLU A 307 1.98 -18.81 -13.64
N GLU A 308 3.04 -18.08 -14.05
CA GLU A 308 3.62 -17.01 -13.22
C GLU A 308 2.60 -15.93 -12.81
N CYS A 309 1.52 -15.82 -13.57
CA CYS A 309 0.43 -14.91 -13.32
C CYS A 309 -0.51 -15.37 -12.19
N ASP A 310 -0.37 -16.62 -11.72
CA ASP A 310 -1.16 -17.24 -10.64
C ASP A 310 -0.42 -17.25 -9.30
N ILE A 311 0.86 -16.82 -9.30
CA ILE A 311 1.65 -16.68 -8.08
C ILE A 311 1.07 -15.52 -7.26
N PHE A 312 0.45 -15.86 -6.13
CA PHE A 312 0.02 -14.89 -5.14
C PHE A 312 1.25 -14.38 -4.39
N LEU A 313 1.53 -13.08 -4.47
CA LEU A 313 2.59 -12.46 -3.69
C LEU A 313 2.12 -12.42 -2.22
N GLU A 314 2.84 -13.11 -1.32
CA GLU A 314 2.53 -13.15 0.11
C GLU A 314 2.45 -11.75 0.76
N ASP A 315 3.14 -10.76 0.17
CA ASP A 315 3.10 -9.37 0.61
C ASP A 315 1.89 -8.62 0.00
N SER A 316 0.92 -8.25 0.83
CA SER A 316 -0.21 -7.42 0.43
C SER A 316 0.25 -6.03 0.00
N THR A 317 0.27 -5.77 -1.32
CA THR A 317 0.51 -4.41 -1.84
C THR A 317 -0.59 -3.48 -1.34
N SER A 318 -0.23 -2.31 -0.84
CA SER A 318 -1.18 -1.30 -0.38
C SER A 318 -0.95 0.03 -1.07
N LEU A 319 -2.05 0.73 -1.33
CA LEU A 319 -2.06 2.14 -1.71
C LEU A 319 -2.40 2.96 -0.47
N CYS A 320 -1.54 3.92 -0.12
CA CYS A 320 -1.72 4.81 1.01
C CYS A 320 -1.71 6.27 0.55
N ARG A 321 -2.67 7.07 1.04
CA ARG A 321 -2.66 8.54 0.91
C ARG A 321 -2.21 9.18 2.21
N PHE A 322 -1.11 9.91 2.16
CA PHE A 322 -0.56 10.69 3.27
C PHE A 322 -0.98 12.15 3.12
N ASP A 323 -1.55 12.71 4.18
CA ASP A 323 -1.89 14.12 4.24
C ASP A 323 -0.64 14.94 4.64
N GLY A 324 -0.30 15.93 3.84
CA GLY A 324 0.91 16.73 3.99
C GLY A 324 0.87 17.71 5.17
N ASN A 325 -0.31 18.01 5.72
CA ASN A 325 -0.46 18.94 6.84
C ASN A 325 -0.40 18.21 8.19
N THR A 326 -1.17 17.14 8.31
CA THR A 326 -1.27 16.30 9.52
C THR A 326 -0.19 15.23 9.59
N LEU A 327 0.48 14.93 8.47
CA LEU A 327 1.46 13.85 8.31
C LEU A 327 0.88 12.46 8.62
N LYS A 328 -0.44 12.32 8.59
CA LYS A 328 -1.12 11.04 8.86
C LYS A 328 -1.58 10.38 7.57
N ILE A 329 -1.68 9.06 7.63
CA ILE A 329 -2.35 8.30 6.59
C ILE A 329 -3.84 8.54 6.70
N THR A 330 -4.46 8.97 5.61
CA THR A 330 -5.91 9.26 5.54
C THR A 330 -6.67 8.11 4.88
N HIS A 331 -6.07 7.47 3.88
CA HIS A 331 -6.68 6.38 3.13
C HIS A 331 -5.69 5.24 2.98
N VAL A 332 -6.18 4.00 3.16
CA VAL A 332 -5.43 2.76 2.93
C VAL A 332 -6.30 1.84 2.10
N VAL A 333 -5.83 1.46 0.92
CA VAL A 333 -6.49 0.51 0.03
C VAL A 333 -5.60 -0.70 -0.16
N ASN A 334 -6.14 -1.90 0.05
CA ASN A 334 -5.42 -3.14 -0.20
C ASN A 334 -5.53 -3.52 -1.69
N LEU A 335 -4.39 -3.65 -2.35
CA LEU A 335 -4.25 -4.04 -3.75
C LEU A 335 -3.75 -5.50 -3.91
N GLY A 336 -3.77 -6.31 -2.85
CA GLY A 336 -3.18 -7.66 -2.84
C GLY A 336 -3.67 -8.59 -3.95
N SER A 337 -4.90 -8.43 -4.44
CA SER A 337 -5.43 -9.19 -5.58
C SER A 337 -5.19 -8.54 -6.95
N ASN A 338 -4.73 -7.29 -6.98
CA ASN A 338 -4.59 -6.49 -8.19
C ASN A 338 -3.14 -6.01 -8.34
N GLN A 339 -2.34 -6.79 -9.07
CA GLN A 339 -0.92 -6.49 -9.29
C GLN A 339 -0.73 -5.12 -9.98
N TYR A 340 0.19 -4.30 -9.46
CA TYR A 340 0.60 -3.08 -10.13
C TYR A 340 1.40 -3.39 -11.41
N LEU A 341 1.02 -2.79 -12.54
CA LEU A 341 1.64 -3.05 -13.84
C LEU A 341 2.57 -1.91 -14.30
N PHE A 342 2.10 -0.67 -14.28
CA PHE A 342 2.87 0.53 -14.67
C PHE A 342 2.13 1.82 -14.31
N SER A 343 2.81 2.97 -14.48
CA SER A 343 2.18 4.30 -14.41
C SER A 343 2.24 5.02 -15.73
N ALA A 344 1.30 5.91 -15.98
CA ALA A 344 1.24 6.73 -17.18
C ALA A 344 0.79 8.16 -16.85
N VAL A 345 1.43 9.15 -17.46
CA VAL A 345 1.01 10.55 -17.38
C VAL A 345 0.07 10.82 -18.54
N VAL A 346 -1.20 11.07 -18.23
CA VAL A 346 -2.26 11.37 -19.20
C VAL A 346 -2.44 12.88 -19.34
N ASP A 347 -2.68 13.56 -18.22
CA ASP A 347 -2.70 15.01 -18.12
C ASP A 347 -1.57 15.44 -17.15
N PRO A 348 -0.60 16.26 -17.59
CA PRO A 348 0.45 16.79 -16.72
C PRO A 348 -0.04 17.61 -15.52
N LYS A 349 -1.30 18.08 -15.53
CA LYS A 349 -1.91 18.82 -14.41
C LYS A 349 -2.46 17.90 -13.32
N GLU A 350 -2.72 16.65 -13.67
CA GLU A 350 -3.30 15.65 -12.78
C GLU A 350 -2.19 14.75 -12.23
N MET A 351 -2.53 13.93 -11.24
CA MET A 351 -1.62 12.88 -10.80
C MET A 351 -1.40 11.85 -11.91
N PRO A 352 -0.19 11.23 -12.00
CA PRO A 352 0.01 10.12 -12.92
C PRO A 352 -0.97 8.99 -12.62
N CYS A 353 -1.54 8.41 -13.67
CA CYS A 353 -2.40 7.25 -13.53
C CYS A 353 -1.56 6.04 -13.15
N PHE A 354 -2.15 5.10 -12.43
CA PHE A 354 -1.55 3.78 -12.21
C PHE A 354 -2.41 2.69 -12.84
N CYS A 355 -1.76 1.70 -13.44
CA CYS A 355 -2.40 0.58 -14.09
C CYS A 355 -2.32 -0.65 -13.20
N LEU A 356 -3.47 -1.25 -12.90
CA LEU A 356 -3.57 -2.48 -12.13
C LEU A 356 -4.03 -3.63 -13.03
N ARG A 357 -3.54 -4.83 -12.75
CA ARG A 357 -4.07 -6.06 -13.34
C ARG A 357 -5.43 -6.37 -12.72
N HIS A 358 -6.39 -6.68 -13.57
CA HIS A 358 -7.68 -7.22 -13.18
C HIS A 358 -7.97 -8.44 -14.06
N ASP A 359 -7.81 -9.63 -13.50
CA ASP A 359 -7.86 -10.91 -14.21
C ASP A 359 -6.88 -10.95 -15.42
N ILE A 360 -7.44 -11.02 -16.64
CA ILE A 360 -6.69 -11.03 -17.89
C ILE A 360 -6.36 -9.63 -18.40
N ASP A 361 -7.09 -8.62 -17.93
CA ASP A 361 -7.03 -7.25 -18.43
C ASP A 361 -6.14 -6.36 -17.56
N ALA A 362 -5.82 -5.18 -18.07
CA ALA A 362 -5.15 -4.13 -17.31
C ALA A 362 -6.04 -2.88 -17.28
N ILE A 363 -6.33 -2.39 -16.09
CA ILE A 363 -7.22 -1.25 -15.85
C ILE A 363 -6.38 -0.05 -15.42
N LEU A 364 -6.54 1.07 -16.12
CA LEU A 364 -5.88 2.33 -15.83
C LEU A 364 -6.77 3.20 -14.93
N TRP A 365 -6.24 3.57 -13.77
CA TRP A 365 -6.92 4.36 -12.75
C TRP A 365 -6.32 5.76 -12.67
N GLN A 366 -7.17 6.78 -12.74
CA GLN A 366 -6.83 8.17 -12.50
C GLN A 366 -7.19 8.53 -11.05
N PRO A 367 -6.21 8.91 -10.22
CA PRO A 367 -6.47 9.52 -8.93
C PRO A 367 -7.13 10.89 -9.10
N ARG A 368 -8.22 11.13 -8.36
CA ARG A 368 -9.00 12.37 -8.29
C ARG A 368 -8.94 12.92 -6.87
N SER A 369 -7.88 13.66 -6.55
CA SER A 369 -7.67 14.22 -5.21
C SER A 369 -8.70 15.30 -4.85
N ASP A 370 -9.34 15.90 -5.84
CA ASP A 370 -10.44 16.86 -5.72
C ASP A 370 -11.77 16.20 -5.28
N GLN A 371 -11.90 14.88 -5.43
CA GLN A 371 -13.12 14.11 -5.13
C GLN A 371 -12.82 13.03 -4.07
N PRO A 372 -12.73 13.39 -2.77
CA PRO A 372 -12.32 12.45 -1.73
C PRO A 372 -13.26 11.22 -1.61
N ASP A 373 -14.56 11.40 -1.84
CA ASP A 373 -15.55 10.30 -1.79
C ASP A 373 -15.51 9.39 -3.04
N ASN A 374 -14.88 9.83 -4.13
CA ASN A 374 -14.77 9.09 -5.39
C ASN A 374 -13.38 9.28 -6.03
N MET A 375 -12.35 9.01 -5.23
CA MET A 375 -10.95 9.32 -5.55
C MET A 375 -10.40 8.50 -6.74
N TRP A 376 -11.07 7.42 -7.14
CA TRP A 376 -10.56 6.46 -8.12
C TRP A 376 -11.45 6.41 -9.36
N GLU A 377 -10.98 7.01 -10.45
CA GLU A 377 -11.69 6.97 -11.72
C GLU A 377 -11.05 5.94 -12.66
N HIS A 378 -11.85 5.00 -13.15
CA HIS A 378 -11.43 4.12 -14.25
C HIS A 378 -11.53 4.87 -15.58
N ILE A 379 -10.38 5.08 -16.23
CA ILE A 379 -10.31 5.88 -17.47
C ILE A 379 -10.04 5.04 -18.73
N ALA A 380 -9.44 3.85 -18.60
CA ALA A 380 -9.19 2.97 -19.74
C ALA A 380 -8.99 1.50 -19.32
N THR A 381 -9.38 0.58 -20.21
CA THR A 381 -9.09 -0.85 -20.11
C THR A 381 -8.21 -1.30 -21.28
N PHE A 382 -7.11 -2.00 -21.01
CA PHE A 382 -6.29 -2.66 -22.00
C PHE A 382 -6.58 -4.16 -21.98
N ASN A 383 -7.37 -4.61 -22.96
CA ASN A 383 -7.83 -5.99 -23.04
C ASN A 383 -6.66 -6.98 -23.18
N ALA A 384 -6.70 -8.06 -22.41
CA ALA A 384 -5.70 -9.13 -22.30
C ALA A 384 -4.28 -8.66 -21.90
N LEU A 385 -4.08 -7.38 -21.58
CA LEU A 385 -2.75 -6.86 -21.29
C LEU A 385 -2.17 -7.41 -19.98
N GLY A 386 -3.01 -7.69 -18.98
CA GLY A 386 -2.59 -8.30 -17.72
C GLY A 386 -1.94 -9.66 -17.95
N TYR A 387 -2.59 -10.52 -18.74
CA TYR A 387 -2.04 -11.82 -19.14
C TYR A 387 -0.80 -11.67 -20.03
N VAL A 388 -0.85 -10.83 -21.05
CA VAL A 388 0.24 -10.62 -22.00
C VAL A 388 1.51 -10.10 -21.32
N GLN A 389 1.36 -9.16 -20.38
CA GLN A 389 2.49 -8.60 -19.64
C GLN A 389 3.12 -9.64 -18.72
N ALA A 390 2.31 -10.47 -18.06
CA ALA A 390 2.81 -11.56 -17.22
C ALA A 390 3.65 -12.55 -18.05
N SER A 391 3.22 -12.88 -19.28
CA SER A 391 3.95 -13.77 -20.20
C SER A 391 5.29 -13.22 -20.72
N LYS A 392 5.64 -11.96 -20.43
CA LYS A 392 6.93 -11.34 -20.80
C LYS A 392 7.85 -11.31 -19.59
N GLN A 393 8.65 -12.36 -19.43
CA GLN A 393 9.63 -12.47 -18.34
C GLN A 393 10.71 -11.38 -18.40
N ASP A 394 11.21 -11.07 -19.61
CA ASP A 394 12.27 -10.07 -19.81
C ASP A 394 11.75 -8.61 -19.89
N LYS A 395 10.50 -8.34 -19.46
CA LYS A 395 9.94 -6.98 -19.49
C LYS A 395 10.73 -6.06 -18.55
N LYS A 396 11.01 -4.84 -19.02
CA LYS A 396 11.67 -3.79 -18.24
C LYS A 396 10.79 -2.56 -18.05
N PHE A 397 10.09 -2.16 -19.11
CA PHE A 397 9.18 -1.01 -19.07
C PHE A 397 7.84 -1.36 -19.70
N THR A 398 6.76 -0.82 -19.16
CA THR A 398 5.45 -0.83 -19.79
C THR A 398 4.91 0.60 -19.78
N ALA A 399 4.31 1.05 -20.87
CA ALA A 399 3.77 2.40 -21.00
C ALA A 399 2.56 2.43 -21.93
N CYS A 400 1.72 3.45 -21.78
CA CYS A 400 0.64 3.78 -22.70
C CYS A 400 0.65 5.28 -23.02
N PRO A 401 0.09 5.70 -24.17
CA PRO A 401 -0.03 7.10 -24.52
C PRO A 401 -1.22 7.75 -23.79
N PRO A 402 -1.26 9.10 -23.70
CA PRO A 402 -2.38 9.82 -23.08
C PRO A 402 -3.77 9.51 -23.66
N ASN A 403 -3.85 9.12 -24.95
CA ASN A 403 -5.12 8.77 -25.58
C ASN A 403 -5.49 7.27 -25.48
N TYR A 404 -4.71 6.48 -24.74
CA TYR A 404 -4.96 5.05 -24.49
C TYR A 404 -5.02 4.15 -25.73
N SER A 405 -4.59 4.66 -26.89
CA SER A 405 -4.75 3.97 -28.19
C SER A 405 -3.96 2.66 -28.30
N TYR A 406 -2.91 2.50 -27.51
CA TYR A 406 -2.09 1.29 -27.45
C TYR A 406 -1.44 1.12 -26.07
N ALA A 407 -0.95 -0.09 -25.78
CA ALA A 407 0.00 -0.34 -24.71
C ALA A 407 1.30 -0.85 -25.31
N ALA A 408 2.44 -0.48 -24.73
CA ALA A 408 3.74 -0.93 -25.19
C ALA A 408 4.54 -1.56 -24.06
N ILE A 409 5.15 -2.71 -24.34
CA ILE A 409 6.01 -3.45 -23.42
C ILE A 409 7.41 -3.49 -24.02
N CYS A 410 8.36 -2.95 -23.29
CA CYS A 410 9.78 -2.95 -23.65
C CYS A 410 10.50 -4.02 -22.84
N GLU A 411 11.24 -4.89 -23.52
CA GLU A 411 12.14 -5.83 -22.84
C GLU A 411 13.42 -5.12 -22.37
N CYS A 412 14.24 -5.83 -21.60
CA CYS A 412 15.56 -5.36 -21.18
C CYS A 412 16.47 -4.98 -22.36
N LEU A 413 16.33 -5.69 -23.49
CA LEU A 413 17.17 -5.55 -24.68
C LEU A 413 16.35 -5.68 -25.96
N ARG A 414 16.66 -4.85 -26.95
CA ARG A 414 16.27 -4.94 -28.38
C ARG A 414 14.79 -4.92 -28.75
N ARG A 415 13.87 -5.49 -27.96
CA ARG A 415 12.49 -5.72 -28.42
C ARG A 415 11.49 -4.82 -27.70
N VAL A 416 10.59 -4.26 -28.49
CA VAL A 416 9.45 -3.49 -28.02
C VAL A 416 8.19 -4.04 -28.68
N PHE A 417 7.25 -4.49 -27.86
CA PHE A 417 5.95 -4.97 -28.28
C PHE A 417 4.93 -3.84 -28.16
N ILE A 418 4.09 -3.66 -29.17
CA ILE A 418 3.04 -2.63 -29.22
C ILE A 418 1.71 -3.33 -29.47
N TYR A 419 0.78 -3.17 -28.55
CA TYR A 419 -0.55 -3.76 -28.55
C TYR A 419 -1.58 -2.66 -28.74
N ARG A 420 -2.21 -2.60 -29.92
CA ARG A 420 -3.22 -1.58 -30.21
C ARG A 420 -4.60 -2.00 -29.74
N GLN A 421 -5.39 -1.01 -29.30
CA GLN A 421 -6.80 -1.20 -29.01
C GLN A 421 -7.57 -1.67 -30.27
N PRO A 422 -8.64 -2.46 -30.12
CA PRO A 422 -9.45 -2.91 -31.24
C PRO A 422 -9.98 -1.74 -32.04
N THR A 423 -9.70 -1.71 -33.34
CA THR A 423 -10.22 -0.68 -34.26
C THR A 423 -11.28 -1.31 -35.18
N PRO A 424 -12.40 -0.63 -35.48
CA PRO A 424 -13.37 -1.10 -36.46
C PRO A 424 -12.70 -1.33 -37.81
N LEU A 425 -12.99 -2.48 -38.41
CA LEU A 425 -12.51 -2.76 -39.76
C LEU A 425 -13.44 -2.11 -40.79
N SER A 426 -12.85 -1.44 -41.79
CA SER A 426 -13.59 -0.97 -42.96
C SER A 426 -14.04 -2.13 -43.87
N THR A 427 -13.41 -3.30 -43.74
CA THR A 427 -13.71 -4.51 -44.52
C THR A 427 -14.26 -5.62 -43.65
N VAL A 428 -15.24 -6.36 -44.16
CA VAL A 428 -15.83 -7.51 -43.48
C VAL A 428 -14.82 -8.67 -43.45
N LEU A 429 -14.24 -8.94 -42.28
CA LEU A 429 -13.45 -10.15 -42.05
C LEU A 429 -14.33 -11.25 -41.46
N TYR A 430 -14.18 -12.48 -41.92
CA TYR A 430 -14.84 -13.65 -41.35
C TYR A 430 -13.82 -14.55 -40.67
N ASN A 431 -14.12 -15.00 -39.45
CA ASN A 431 -13.35 -16.05 -38.82
C ASN A 431 -13.58 -17.36 -39.60
N ARG A 432 -12.52 -17.90 -40.22
CA ARG A 432 -12.60 -19.12 -41.05
C ARG A 432 -13.08 -20.36 -40.29
N LYS A 433 -12.94 -20.40 -38.96
CA LYS A 433 -13.36 -21.54 -38.13
C LYS A 433 -14.80 -21.42 -37.62
N GLU A 434 -15.25 -20.21 -37.28
CA GLU A 434 -16.56 -19.98 -36.65
C GLU A 434 -17.60 -19.34 -37.57
N GLY A 435 -17.22 -18.90 -38.79
CA GLY A 435 -18.10 -18.20 -39.72
C GLY A 435 -18.59 -16.83 -39.23
N ARG A 436 -18.16 -16.38 -38.05
CA ARG A 436 -18.54 -15.11 -37.45
C ARG A 436 -17.84 -13.94 -38.12
N GLN A 437 -18.58 -12.86 -38.32
CA GLN A 437 -18.04 -11.59 -38.79
C GLN A 437 -17.22 -10.93 -37.66
N VAL A 438 -15.96 -10.66 -37.95
CA VAL A 438 -15.04 -9.93 -37.09
C VAL A 438 -15.17 -8.45 -37.42
N GLY A 439 -15.87 -7.70 -36.55
CA GLY A 439 -16.09 -6.27 -36.73
C GLY A 439 -14.91 -5.38 -36.30
N GLN A 440 -14.02 -5.91 -35.45
CA GLN A 440 -12.88 -5.18 -34.90
C GLN A 440 -11.66 -6.09 -34.83
N VAL A 441 -10.46 -5.54 -35.07
CA VAL A 441 -9.19 -6.26 -34.91
C VAL A 441 -8.23 -5.44 -34.08
N ALA A 442 -7.67 -6.07 -33.04
CA ALA A 442 -6.50 -5.56 -32.34
C ALA A 442 -5.23 -5.95 -33.11
N LYS A 443 -4.31 -5.00 -33.28
CA LYS A 443 -3.03 -5.24 -33.97
C LYS A 443 -1.91 -5.33 -32.94
N GLN A 444 -1.08 -6.35 -33.07
CA GLN A 444 0.19 -6.46 -32.36
C GLN A 444 1.35 -6.17 -33.32
N LEU A 445 2.29 -5.34 -32.89
CA LEU A 445 3.51 -5.01 -33.61
C LEU A 445 4.72 -5.31 -32.72
N VAL A 446 5.82 -5.70 -33.35
CA VAL A 446 7.10 -5.90 -32.66
C VAL A 446 8.14 -5.07 -33.38
N ALA A 447 8.74 -4.14 -32.66
CA ALA A 447 9.87 -3.37 -33.14
C ALA A 447 11.16 -3.93 -32.54
N THR A 448 12.12 -4.22 -33.42
CA THR A 448 13.46 -4.68 -33.03
C THR A 448 14.44 -3.54 -33.23
N LEU A 449 15.03 -3.07 -32.14
CA LEU A 449 16.08 -2.06 -32.13
C LEU A 449 17.38 -2.68 -32.66
N GLU A 450 18.11 -1.91 -33.45
CA GLU A 450 19.37 -2.35 -34.06
C GLU A 450 20.50 -2.51 -33.02
N ALA A 451 20.39 -1.83 -31.86
CA ALA A 451 21.35 -1.90 -30.77
C ALA A 451 20.91 -2.86 -29.64
N SER A 452 21.89 -3.57 -29.05
CA SER A 452 21.72 -4.38 -27.84
C SER A 452 22.15 -3.65 -26.56
N ASP A 453 22.20 -2.32 -26.59
CA ASP A 453 22.55 -1.56 -25.40
C ASP A 453 21.41 -1.61 -24.37
N PRO A 454 21.71 -1.62 -23.05
CA PRO A 454 20.69 -1.61 -22.01
C PRO A 454 19.76 -0.41 -22.16
N ILE A 455 18.46 -0.67 -22.09
CA ILE A 455 17.42 0.36 -22.19
C ILE A 455 17.30 1.04 -20.82
N LEU A 456 17.37 2.37 -20.80
CA LEU A 456 17.39 3.21 -19.61
C LEU A 456 16.07 3.96 -19.40
N GLY A 457 15.35 4.25 -20.47
CA GLY A 457 14.10 5.01 -20.40
C GLY A 457 13.16 4.65 -21.54
N PHE A 458 11.86 4.83 -21.29
CA PHE A 458 10.81 4.42 -22.20
C PHE A 458 9.59 5.34 -22.02
N GLN A 459 9.19 6.04 -23.08
CA GLN A 459 8.06 6.97 -23.03
C GLN A 459 7.16 6.81 -24.24
N ALA A 460 5.87 6.57 -23.99
CA ALA A 460 4.83 6.50 -25.01
C ALA A 460 4.15 7.85 -25.21
N THR A 461 3.84 8.18 -26.46
CA THR A 461 3.02 9.34 -26.85
C THR A 461 2.00 8.90 -27.88
N ASN A 462 1.01 9.75 -28.19
CA ASN A 462 -0.05 9.40 -29.14
C ASN A 462 0.47 8.99 -30.53
N GLU A 463 1.67 9.45 -30.92
CA GLU A 463 2.22 9.19 -32.26
C GLU A 463 3.52 8.39 -32.26
N ARG A 464 4.30 8.51 -31.19
CA ARG A 464 5.71 8.07 -31.15
C ARG A 464 6.03 7.37 -29.83
N LEU A 465 6.94 6.42 -29.91
CA LEU A 465 7.49 5.73 -28.75
C LEU A 465 8.99 6.02 -28.69
N PHE A 466 9.43 6.54 -27.56
CA PHE A 466 10.82 6.91 -27.30
C PHE A 466 11.48 5.82 -26.47
N VAL A 467 12.63 5.33 -26.92
CA VAL A 467 13.41 4.30 -26.23
C VAL A 467 14.82 4.81 -26.05
N LEU A 468 15.18 5.14 -24.81
CA LEU A 468 16.51 5.63 -24.46
C LEU A 468 17.40 4.45 -24.09
N THR A 469 18.55 4.32 -24.75
CA THR A 469 19.63 3.41 -24.37
C THR A 469 20.82 4.18 -23.82
N THR A 470 21.84 3.47 -23.35
CA THR A 470 23.11 4.09 -22.92
C THR A 470 23.83 4.89 -24.02
N LYS A 471 23.51 4.65 -25.30
CA LYS A 471 24.22 5.25 -26.45
C LYS A 471 23.33 5.98 -27.45
N SER A 472 22.02 5.73 -27.47
CA SER A 472 21.14 6.24 -28.52
C SER A 472 19.72 6.44 -27.99
N LEU A 473 19.02 7.41 -28.58
CA LEU A 473 17.58 7.57 -28.43
C LEU A 473 16.90 7.06 -29.70
N PHE A 474 16.14 5.99 -29.58
CA PHE A 474 15.35 5.45 -30.68
C PHE A 474 13.95 6.04 -30.67
N LEU A 475 13.44 6.33 -31.85
CA LEU A 475 12.10 6.83 -32.07
C LEU A 475 11.34 5.87 -32.98
N ILE A 476 10.27 5.30 -32.46
CA ILE A 476 9.41 4.37 -33.19
C ILE A 476 8.11 5.10 -33.52
N LYS A 477 7.82 5.26 -34.82
CA LYS A 477 6.56 5.87 -35.28
C LYS A 477 5.42 4.86 -35.09
N VAL A 478 4.53 5.12 -34.13
CA VAL A 478 3.43 4.21 -33.79
C VAL A 478 2.21 4.50 -34.65
N ASN A 479 1.92 5.75 -34.98
CA ASN A 479 0.86 6.10 -35.93
C ASN A 479 1.46 6.67 -37.21
N THR A 480 1.13 6.07 -38.35
CA THR A 480 1.61 6.47 -39.69
C THR A 480 0.71 7.48 -40.37
N GLU A 481 -0.48 7.75 -39.82
CA GLU A 481 -1.41 8.78 -40.28
C GLU A 481 -0.97 10.16 -39.79
N ASN A 482 0.11 10.66 -40.38
CA ASN A 482 0.48 12.08 -40.57
C ASN A 482 1.87 12.15 -41.19
#